data_AF-A0A7X3LXE6-F1
#
_entry.id   AF-A0A7X3LXE6-F1
#
_cell.length_a   1.000
_cell.length_b   1.000
_cell.length_c   1.000
_cell.angle_alpha   90.00
_cell.angle_beta   90.00
_cell.angle_gamma   90.00
#
_symmetry.space_group_name_H-M   'P 1'
#
loop_
_entity.id
_entity.type
_entity.pdbx_description
1 polymer ?
#
loop_
_entity_poly.entity_id
_entity_poly.type
_entity_poly.pdbx_seq_one_letter_code
_entity_poly.pdbx_strand_id
1 'polypeptide(L)'
;MNRRDVVIAGGAMLVAPALASAAADDEAVELLFVQTSGGVTLGDGKLTLKKASPNTLYFSDRPERIVGRVTTRDFVDHWASGDDSFKQDPPNAVLTADNGGSAEEVTMVLRAPRIEGSSLVYDVEILNGTQELSGEWASLFIDLIGRPLTPLSYAGVARRAGRRTARRIMWR
;
A
#
# COMPACT_ATOMS: atom_id res chain seq x y z
N MET A 1 -79.17 -15.91 11.55
CA MET A 1 -79.43 -15.34 12.89
C MET A 1 -78.56 -16.11 13.88
N ASN A 2 -77.70 -15.58 14.76
CA ASN A 2 -77.36 -14.24 15.28
C ASN A 2 -75.90 -14.36 15.83
N ARG A 3 -74.98 -13.39 15.62
CA ARG A 3 -74.58 -12.29 16.57
C ARG A 3 -74.20 -12.81 17.97
N ARG A 4 -73.08 -12.53 18.65
CA ARG A 4 -71.86 -11.67 18.60
C ARG A 4 -70.81 -12.41 19.49
N ASP A 5 -69.50 -12.20 19.39
CA ASP A 5 -68.78 -11.25 20.26
C ASP A 5 -67.31 -11.10 19.83
N VAL A 6 -66.86 -9.85 19.90
CA VAL A 6 -65.48 -9.40 19.71
C VAL A 6 -64.79 -9.40 21.07
N VAL A 7 -63.58 -9.94 21.16
CA VAL A 7 -62.60 -9.61 22.21
C VAL A 7 -61.27 -9.30 21.54
N ILE A 8 -60.84 -8.06 21.69
CA ILE A 8 -59.48 -7.57 21.40
C ILE A 8 -58.72 -7.53 22.73
N ALA A 9 -57.60 -8.24 22.84
CA ALA A 9 -56.47 -7.95 23.73
C ALA A 9 -55.33 -8.89 23.30
N GLY A 10 -54.27 -8.41 22.66
CA GLY A 10 -53.14 -7.76 23.32
C GLY A 10 -51.89 -8.58 23.02
N GLY A 11 -51.42 -8.53 21.76
CA GLY A 11 -50.20 -9.22 21.34
C GLY A 11 -48.97 -8.46 21.83
N ALA A 12 -48.25 -9.02 22.80
CA ALA A 12 -46.94 -8.54 23.20
C ALA A 12 -45.94 -8.85 22.08
N MET A 13 -45.50 -7.82 21.36
CA MET A 13 -44.44 -7.94 20.36
C MET A 13 -43.08 -7.91 21.07
N LEU A 14 -42.48 -9.09 21.25
CA LEU A 14 -41.09 -9.21 21.68
C LEU A 14 -40.19 -8.69 20.55
N VAL A 15 -39.62 -7.50 20.73
CA VAL A 15 -38.55 -7.00 19.86
C VAL A 15 -37.24 -7.60 20.38
N ALA A 16 -36.79 -8.69 19.74
CA ALA A 16 -35.43 -9.17 19.92
C ALA A 16 -34.45 -8.16 19.28
N PRO A 17 -33.34 -7.80 19.94
CA PRO A 17 -32.30 -7.02 19.28
C PRO A 17 -31.68 -7.90 18.19
N ALA A 18 -31.83 -7.48 16.93
CA ALA A 18 -31.02 -8.01 15.86
C ALA A 18 -29.56 -7.62 16.14
N LEU A 19 -28.75 -8.59 16.56
CA LEU A 19 -27.30 -8.47 16.48
C LEU A 19 -26.96 -8.34 15.01
N ALA A 20 -26.83 -7.10 14.53
CA ALA A 20 -26.18 -6.83 13.27
C ALA A 20 -24.75 -7.36 13.40
N SER A 21 -24.47 -8.52 12.81
CA SER A 21 -23.11 -8.92 12.52
C SER A 21 -22.55 -7.83 11.61
N ALA A 22 -21.70 -6.97 12.18
CA ALA A 22 -20.80 -6.17 11.38
C ALA A 22 -19.91 -7.18 10.64
N ALA A 23 -20.22 -7.41 9.37
CA ALA A 23 -19.29 -8.06 8.48
C ALA A 23 -17.99 -7.27 8.58
N ALA A 24 -16.93 -7.92 9.04
CA ALA A 24 -15.59 -7.38 8.89
C ALA A 24 -15.40 -7.23 7.38
N ASP A 25 -15.36 -5.99 6.91
CA ASP A 25 -14.71 -5.70 5.64
C ASP A 25 -13.29 -6.27 5.80
N ASP A 26 -12.92 -7.30 5.04
CA ASP A 26 -11.49 -7.62 4.85
C ASP A 26 -10.90 -6.28 4.38
N GLU A 27 -10.07 -5.65 5.20
CA GLU A 27 -9.39 -4.39 4.88
C GLU A 27 -8.03 -4.79 4.33
N ALA A 28 -7.68 -4.39 3.10
CA ALA A 28 -6.38 -4.76 2.57
C ALA A 28 -5.27 -4.13 3.39
N VAL A 29 -4.27 -4.96 3.65
CA VAL A 29 -3.08 -4.55 4.35
C VAL A 29 -2.15 -3.83 3.40
N GLU A 30 -1.98 -2.54 3.61
CA GLU A 30 -0.93 -1.77 2.94
C GLU A 30 0.43 -2.15 3.54
N LEU A 31 1.33 -2.63 2.68
CA LEU A 31 2.70 -2.96 3.05
C LEU A 31 3.64 -1.80 2.70
N LEU A 32 4.68 -1.64 3.51
CA LEU A 32 5.83 -0.78 3.25
C LEU A 32 7.04 -1.68 3.08
N PHE A 33 7.92 -1.37 2.14
CA PHE A 33 9.09 -2.19 1.86
C PHE A 33 10.38 -1.44 2.17
N VAL A 34 11.41 -2.18 2.61
CA VAL A 34 12.75 -1.65 2.86
C VAL A 34 13.78 -2.53 2.17
N GLN A 35 14.65 -1.89 1.40
CA GLN A 35 15.79 -2.51 0.74
C GLN A 35 17.07 -1.84 1.22
N THR A 36 18.12 -2.63 1.45
CA THR A 36 19.43 -2.12 1.89
C THR A 36 20.52 -2.61 0.96
N SER A 37 21.64 -1.88 0.92
CA SER A 37 22.75 -2.18 0.02
C SER A 37 24.09 -1.72 0.58
N GLY A 38 25.15 -2.42 0.20
CA GLY A 38 26.55 -2.08 0.51
C GLY A 38 27.19 -1.20 -0.56
N GLY A 39 26.40 -0.30 -1.14
CA GLY A 39 26.83 0.71 -2.10
C GLY A 39 25.66 1.20 -2.95
N VAL A 40 25.76 2.40 -3.50
CA VAL A 40 24.71 2.98 -4.35
C VAL A 40 25.30 3.89 -5.41
N THR A 41 24.66 3.93 -6.56
CA THR A 41 24.81 5.02 -7.54
C THR A 41 23.45 5.49 -8.03
N LEU A 42 23.26 6.79 -8.12
CA LEU A 42 22.14 7.45 -8.78
C LEU A 42 22.71 8.32 -9.91
N GLY A 43 22.11 8.23 -11.08
CA GLY A 43 22.49 9.03 -12.25
C GLY A 43 21.80 8.52 -13.50
N ASP A 44 21.70 9.36 -14.53
CA ASP A 44 21.11 8.99 -15.83
C ASP A 44 19.70 8.35 -15.73
N GLY A 45 18.90 8.80 -14.76
CA GLY A 45 17.57 8.25 -14.49
C GLY A 45 17.57 6.81 -13.98
N LYS A 46 18.68 6.35 -13.39
CA LYS A 46 18.84 5.00 -12.84
C LYS A 46 19.35 5.04 -11.40
N LEU A 47 18.70 4.26 -10.55
CA LEU A 47 19.19 3.92 -9.21
C LEU A 47 19.78 2.51 -9.25
N THR A 48 21.03 2.37 -8.84
CA THR A 48 21.70 1.07 -8.68
C THR A 48 22.08 0.87 -7.23
N LEU A 49 21.42 -0.09 -6.56
CA LEU A 49 21.77 -0.57 -5.24
C LEU A 49 22.80 -1.70 -5.40
N LYS A 50 24.07 -1.40 -5.11
CA LYS A 50 25.20 -2.34 -5.26
C LYS A 50 25.29 -3.26 -4.05
N LYS A 51 25.58 -4.55 -4.29
CA LYS A 51 25.57 -5.57 -3.22
C LYS A 51 24.26 -5.48 -2.43
N ALA A 52 23.14 -5.43 -3.15
CA ALA A 52 21.82 -5.35 -2.54
C ALA A 52 21.59 -6.55 -1.63
N SER A 53 20.94 -6.34 -0.48
CA SER A 53 20.53 -7.43 0.39
C SER A 53 19.72 -8.47 -0.41
N PRO A 54 19.98 -9.78 -0.21
CA PRO A 54 19.17 -10.82 -0.87
C PRO A 54 17.73 -10.88 -0.34
N ASN A 55 17.42 -10.12 0.72
CA ASN A 55 16.08 -10.00 1.30
C ASN A 55 15.58 -8.55 1.23
N THR A 56 14.31 -8.39 0.85
CA THR A 56 13.53 -7.17 1.01
C THR A 56 12.63 -7.32 2.23
N LEU A 57 12.72 -6.39 3.18
CA LEU A 57 11.88 -6.38 4.37
C LEU A 57 10.53 -5.74 4.04
N TYR A 58 9.48 -6.18 4.71
CA TYR A 58 8.18 -5.52 4.63
C TYR A 58 7.49 -5.46 5.98
N PHE A 59 6.63 -4.46 6.15
CA PHE A 59 5.79 -4.33 7.32
C PHE A 59 4.52 -3.54 7.01
N SER A 60 3.50 -3.63 7.86
CA SER A 60 2.28 -2.82 7.79
C SER A 60 2.13 -1.97 9.05
N ASP A 61 1.33 -0.91 8.97
CA ASP A 61 0.84 -0.22 10.17
C ASP A 61 -0.35 -0.99 10.80
N ARG A 62 -0.98 -0.36 11.79
CA ARG A 62 -2.20 -0.78 12.47
C ARG A 62 -3.39 -0.90 11.50
N PRO A 63 -4.35 -1.81 11.78
CA PRO A 63 -4.41 -2.70 12.95
C PRO A 63 -3.51 -3.94 12.86
N GLU A 64 -3.21 -4.41 11.65
CA GLU A 64 -2.62 -5.73 11.41
C GLU A 64 -1.17 -5.89 11.90
N ARG A 65 -0.34 -4.83 11.80
CA ARG A 65 1.08 -4.83 12.26
C ARG A 65 1.88 -6.04 11.76
N ILE A 66 1.75 -6.36 10.47
CA ILE A 66 2.49 -7.44 9.85
C ILE A 66 3.96 -7.04 9.73
N VAL A 67 4.89 -7.98 9.95
CA VAL A 67 6.32 -7.79 9.68
C VAL A 67 6.86 -9.07 9.06
N GLY A 68 7.71 -8.93 8.04
CA GLY A 68 8.34 -10.07 7.40
C GLY A 68 9.44 -9.69 6.42
N ARG A 69 9.82 -10.68 5.62
CA ARG A 69 10.78 -10.52 4.53
C ARG A 69 10.44 -11.46 3.39
N VAL A 70 10.69 -11.00 2.18
CA VAL A 70 10.72 -11.80 0.95
C VAL A 70 12.12 -11.78 0.38
N THR A 71 12.45 -12.72 -0.52
CA THR A 71 13.70 -12.57 -1.25
C THR A 71 13.60 -11.36 -2.18
N THR A 72 14.69 -10.63 -2.37
CA THR A 72 14.73 -9.50 -3.31
C THR A 72 14.41 -9.96 -4.73
N ARG A 73 14.74 -11.21 -5.07
CA ARG A 73 14.34 -11.83 -6.33
C ARG A 73 12.81 -11.95 -6.43
N ASP A 74 12.15 -12.53 -5.42
CA ASP A 74 10.70 -12.68 -5.43
C ASP A 74 10.00 -11.31 -5.51
N PHE A 75 10.53 -10.30 -4.82
CA PHE A 75 10.03 -8.93 -4.92
C PHE A 75 10.05 -8.41 -6.37
N VAL A 76 11.16 -8.60 -7.09
CA VAL A 76 11.29 -8.21 -8.50
C VAL A 76 10.37 -9.04 -9.39
N ASP A 77 10.32 -10.35 -9.19
CA ASP A 77 9.50 -11.27 -10.00
C ASP A 77 8.00 -10.95 -9.87
N HIS A 78 7.56 -10.44 -8.71
CA HIS A 78 6.16 -10.05 -8.47
C HIS A 78 5.84 -8.57 -8.80
N TRP A 79 6.82 -7.77 -9.23
CA TRP A 79 6.64 -6.33 -9.48
C TRP A 79 5.51 -6.01 -10.47
N ALA A 80 5.32 -6.87 -11.48
CA ALA A 80 4.32 -6.70 -12.53
C ALA A 80 3.07 -7.57 -12.34
N SER A 81 2.94 -8.23 -11.19
CA SER A 81 1.87 -9.20 -10.94
C SER A 81 0.64 -8.53 -10.32
N GLY A 82 -0.54 -8.92 -10.78
CA GLY A 82 -1.83 -8.44 -10.27
C GLY A 82 -2.33 -7.17 -10.97
N ASP A 83 -3.61 -6.86 -10.72
CA ASP A 83 -4.31 -5.73 -11.35
C ASP A 83 -3.83 -4.37 -10.80
N ASP A 84 -3.30 -4.33 -9.57
CA ASP A 84 -2.71 -3.15 -8.91
C ASP A 84 -1.18 -3.29 -8.75
N SER A 85 -0.53 -3.86 -9.75
CA SER A 85 0.93 -4.05 -9.73
C SER A 85 1.70 -2.72 -9.73
N PHE A 86 2.92 -2.73 -9.19
CA PHE A 86 3.84 -1.59 -9.28
C PHE A 86 4.26 -1.22 -10.70
N LYS A 87 4.10 -2.14 -11.66
CA LYS A 87 4.28 -1.80 -13.07
C LYS A 87 3.18 -0.86 -13.58
N GLN A 88 1.95 -1.03 -13.09
CA GLN A 88 0.78 -0.23 -13.49
C GLN A 88 0.68 1.07 -12.69
N ASP A 89 0.89 1.01 -11.37
CA ASP A 89 0.94 2.16 -10.47
C ASP A 89 2.29 2.21 -9.73
N PRO A 90 3.31 2.86 -10.31
CA PRO A 90 4.66 2.92 -9.76
C PRO A 90 4.72 3.53 -8.35
N PRO A 91 5.43 2.91 -7.40
CA PRO A 91 5.51 3.41 -6.04
C PRO A 91 6.44 4.61 -5.92
N ASN A 92 6.15 5.45 -4.92
CA ASN A 92 7.12 6.41 -4.42
C ASN A 92 8.16 5.69 -3.56
N ALA A 93 9.34 6.28 -3.46
CA ALA A 93 10.40 5.81 -2.59
C ALA A 93 11.22 6.97 -2.03
N VAL A 94 11.81 6.73 -0.87
CA VAL A 94 12.82 7.59 -0.26
C VAL A 94 14.10 6.79 -0.13
N LEU A 95 15.13 7.26 -0.81
CA LEU A 95 16.49 6.78 -0.67
C LEU A 95 17.19 7.59 0.40
N THR A 96 17.79 6.92 1.38
CA THR A 96 18.81 7.50 2.25
C THR A 96 20.13 6.82 1.93
N ALA A 97 21.14 7.59 1.57
CA ALA A 97 22.45 7.09 1.18
C ALA A 97 23.57 7.91 1.83
N ASP A 98 24.69 7.27 2.11
CA ASP A 98 25.91 8.02 2.41
C ASP A 98 26.46 8.64 1.13
N ASN A 99 26.81 9.92 1.19
CA ASN A 99 27.51 10.66 0.15
C ASN A 99 28.72 11.36 0.79
N GLY A 100 29.86 10.68 0.82
CA GLY A 100 31.11 11.27 1.31
C GLY A 100 31.11 11.61 2.81
N GLY A 101 30.39 10.86 3.64
CA GLY A 101 30.33 11.02 5.10
C GLY A 101 29.09 11.78 5.60
N SER A 102 28.24 12.30 4.71
CA SER A 102 26.92 12.84 5.04
C SER A 102 25.80 12.00 4.45
N ALA A 103 24.73 11.78 5.22
CA ALA A 103 23.54 11.14 4.69
C ALA A 103 22.77 12.12 3.79
N GLU A 104 22.50 11.68 2.56
CA GLU A 104 21.61 12.37 1.62
C GLU A 104 20.29 11.63 1.46
N GLU A 105 19.23 12.40 1.28
CA GLU A 105 17.87 11.91 1.08
C GLU A 105 17.35 12.31 -0.29
N VAL A 106 16.85 11.33 -1.06
CA VAL A 106 16.27 11.55 -2.39
C VAL A 106 14.92 10.88 -2.46
N THR A 107 13.89 11.63 -2.83
CA THR A 107 12.55 11.11 -3.10
C THR A 107 12.40 10.85 -4.60
N MET A 108 11.87 9.70 -4.99
CA MET A 108 11.74 9.28 -6.38
C MET A 108 10.56 8.36 -6.62
N VAL A 109 10.17 8.19 -7.88
CA VAL A 109 9.28 7.11 -8.34
C VAL A 109 10.14 5.98 -8.90
N LEU A 110 9.85 4.73 -8.50
CA LEU A 110 10.60 3.57 -8.95
C LEU A 110 9.91 2.84 -10.10
N ARG A 111 10.68 2.38 -11.08
CA ARG A 111 10.19 1.65 -12.25
C ARG A 111 11.14 0.53 -12.63
N ALA A 112 10.60 -0.48 -13.31
CA ALA A 112 11.36 -1.53 -14.00
C ALA A 112 12.55 -2.10 -13.20
N PRO A 113 12.30 -2.65 -11.99
CA PRO A 113 13.36 -3.30 -11.23
C PRO A 113 13.97 -4.45 -12.00
N ARG A 114 15.27 -4.64 -11.82
CA ARG A 114 16.02 -5.75 -12.41
C ARG A 114 17.24 -6.07 -11.57
N ILE A 115 17.57 -7.35 -11.52
CA ILE A 115 18.77 -7.84 -10.83
C ILE A 115 19.89 -7.98 -11.85
N GLU A 116 21.00 -7.30 -11.59
CA GLU A 116 22.21 -7.31 -12.43
C GLU A 116 23.39 -7.77 -11.55
N GLY A 117 23.73 -9.05 -11.62
CA GLY A 117 24.71 -9.66 -10.71
C GLY A 117 24.24 -9.59 -9.26
N SER A 118 25.01 -8.91 -8.40
CA SER A 118 24.63 -8.65 -7.00
C SER A 118 23.91 -7.31 -6.80
N SER A 119 23.59 -6.60 -7.88
CA SER A 119 22.97 -5.28 -7.81
C SER A 119 21.48 -5.35 -8.11
N LEU A 120 20.71 -4.49 -7.46
CA LEU A 120 19.31 -4.23 -7.80
C LEU A 120 19.23 -2.85 -8.46
N VAL A 121 18.69 -2.80 -9.67
CA VAL A 121 18.63 -1.60 -10.48
C VAL A 121 17.19 -1.21 -10.74
N TYR A 122 16.90 0.08 -10.63
CA TYR A 122 15.63 0.70 -11.00
C TYR A 122 15.86 1.76 -12.06
N ASP A 123 14.86 1.95 -12.90
CA ASP A 123 14.68 3.23 -13.58
C ASP A 123 13.90 4.17 -12.65
N VAL A 124 14.27 5.44 -12.60
CA VAL A 124 13.74 6.36 -11.59
C VAL A 124 13.38 7.72 -12.18
N GLU A 125 12.36 8.32 -11.57
CA GLU A 125 11.99 9.72 -11.77
C GLU A 125 12.17 10.43 -10.43
N ILE A 126 13.08 11.40 -10.36
CA ILE A 126 13.41 12.09 -9.11
C ILE A 126 12.37 13.18 -8.85
N LEU A 127 11.74 13.10 -7.67
CA LEU A 127 10.76 14.05 -7.20
C LEU A 127 11.41 15.18 -6.40
N ASN A 128 12.42 14.86 -5.58
CA ASN A 128 13.16 15.82 -4.75
C ASN A 128 14.52 15.25 -4.33
N GLY A 129 15.55 16.10 -4.23
CA GLY A 129 16.92 15.72 -3.83
C GLY A 129 17.94 15.86 -4.96
N THR A 130 19.15 15.31 -4.76
CA THR A 130 20.20 15.30 -5.79
C THR A 130 19.83 14.41 -6.97
N GLN A 131 20.33 14.75 -8.17
CA GLN A 131 20.16 13.98 -9.40
C GLN A 131 21.23 12.89 -9.55
N GLU A 132 22.38 13.10 -8.91
CA GLU A 132 23.53 12.21 -8.98
C GLU A 132 24.08 11.98 -7.57
N LEU A 133 24.41 10.73 -7.26
CA LEU A 133 25.11 10.38 -6.02
C LEU A 133 25.88 9.07 -6.18
N SER A 134 26.93 8.90 -5.41
CA SER A 134 27.61 7.63 -5.22
C SER A 134 27.93 7.45 -3.74
N GLY A 135 27.59 6.30 -3.20
CA GLY A 135 27.67 6.03 -1.76
C GLY A 135 28.12 4.62 -1.43
N GLU A 136 28.61 4.43 -0.21
CA GLU A 136 29.08 3.13 0.31
C GLU A 136 27.98 2.29 0.96
N TRP A 137 26.85 2.91 1.30
CA TRP A 137 25.64 2.22 1.73
C TRP A 137 24.39 3.00 1.33
N ALA A 138 23.27 2.30 1.24
CA ALA A 138 21.98 2.92 1.11
C ALA A 138 20.86 2.09 1.74
N SER A 139 19.82 2.79 2.17
CA SER A 139 18.51 2.26 2.55
C SER A 139 17.45 2.90 1.66
N LEU A 140 16.63 2.08 1.02
CA LEU A 140 15.54 2.50 0.14
C LEU A 140 14.22 2.08 0.79
N PHE A 141 13.43 3.06 1.21
CA PHE A 141 12.06 2.88 1.67
C PHE A 141 11.11 3.02 0.49
N ILE A 142 10.25 2.03 0.26
CA ILE A 142 9.33 1.98 -0.87
C ILE A 142 7.92 1.96 -0.33
N ASP A 143 7.10 2.85 -0.86
CA ASP A 143 5.77 3.12 -0.38
C ASP A 143 4.71 2.82 -1.45
N LEU A 144 3.66 2.15 -1.01
CA LEU A 144 2.45 1.86 -1.78
C LEU A 144 1.48 3.05 -1.85
N ILE A 145 1.80 4.25 -1.33
CA ILE A 145 0.92 5.44 -1.44
C ILE A 145 0.78 5.92 -2.90
N GLY A 146 -0.13 5.25 -3.61
CA GLY A 146 -0.65 5.57 -4.94
C GLY A 146 -2.10 6.04 -4.85
N ARG A 147 -2.31 7.26 -4.35
CA ARG A 147 -3.55 8.08 -4.41
C ARG A 147 -4.84 7.46 -3.82
N PRO A 148 -5.59 8.20 -2.98
CA PRO A 148 -6.78 7.72 -2.24
C PRO A 148 -8.04 7.42 -3.10
N LEU A 149 -7.95 7.30 -4.42
CA LEU A 149 -9.09 7.20 -5.34
C LEU A 149 -8.89 6.31 -6.58
N THR A 150 -7.83 5.50 -6.67
CA THR A 150 -7.73 4.48 -7.73
C THR A 150 -8.75 3.35 -7.47
N PRO A 151 -9.54 2.95 -8.48
CA PRO A 151 -10.70 2.08 -8.28
C PRO A 151 -10.39 0.61 -8.00
N LEU A 152 -9.11 0.20 -8.06
CA LEU A 152 -8.67 -1.15 -7.73
C LEU A 152 -7.61 -1.19 -6.62
N SER A 153 -7.03 -0.06 -6.20
CA SER A 153 -6.46 0.02 -4.85
C SER A 153 -7.55 -0.46 -3.90
N TYR A 154 -7.24 -1.48 -3.12
CA TYR A 154 -8.22 -2.14 -2.27
C TYR A 154 -8.79 -1.15 -1.22
N ALA A 155 -8.11 -0.02 -0.96
CA ALA A 155 -8.60 1.12 -0.18
C ALA A 155 -9.53 2.12 -0.95
N GLY A 156 -9.54 2.12 -2.28
CA GLY A 156 -10.29 3.05 -3.13
C GLY A 156 -11.76 2.66 -3.39
N VAL A 157 -12.13 1.39 -3.20
CA VAL A 157 -13.51 0.89 -3.39
C VAL A 157 -14.41 1.28 -2.21
N ALA A 158 -13.92 1.19 -0.97
CA ALA A 158 -14.69 1.44 0.26
C ALA A 158 -15.24 2.87 0.37
N ARG A 159 -14.50 3.89 -0.09
CA ARG A 159 -14.91 5.30 0.06
C ARG A 159 -16.02 5.74 -0.91
N ARG A 160 -16.29 5.01 -2.00
CA ARG A 160 -17.38 5.35 -2.95
C ARG A 160 -18.76 4.92 -2.46
N ALA A 161 -18.85 3.89 -1.63
CA ALA A 161 -20.10 3.50 -0.99
C ALA A 161 -20.60 4.60 -0.03
N GLY A 162 -19.71 5.19 0.78
CA GLY A 162 -20.06 6.26 1.72
C GLY A 162 -20.58 7.55 1.06
N ARG A 163 -19.99 7.98 -0.07
CA ARG A 163 -20.40 9.23 -0.74
C ARG A 163 -21.71 9.12 -1.52
N ARG A 164 -22.11 7.92 -1.97
CA ARG A 164 -23.42 7.71 -2.61
C ARG A 164 -24.56 7.63 -1.59
N THR A 165 -24.25 7.18 -0.36
CA THR A 165 -25.22 7.15 0.74
C THR A 165 -25.41 8.54 1.37
N ALA A 166 -24.34 9.33 1.52
CA ALA A 166 -24.44 10.70 2.04
C ALA A 166 -25.20 11.68 1.12
N ARG A 167 -25.09 11.52 -0.21
CA ARG A 167 -25.84 12.35 -1.17
C ARG A 167 -27.33 12.00 -1.28
N ARG A 168 -27.77 10.85 -0.75
CA ARG A 168 -29.21 10.48 -0.72
C ARG A 168 -29.91 10.95 0.55
N ILE A 169 -29.17 11.33 1.59
CA ILE A 169 -29.73 11.78 2.88
C ILE A 169 -29.85 13.32 2.95
N MET A 170 -29.17 14.08 2.07
CA MET A 170 -29.15 15.55 2.12
C MET A 170 -30.27 16.24 1.31
N TRP A 171 -31.29 15.53 0.81
CA TRP A 171 -32.47 16.15 0.18
C TRP A 171 -33.79 15.41 0.48
N ARG A 172 -34.06 15.14 1.75
CA ARG A 172 -35.42 14.90 2.22
C ARG A 172 -35.69 15.67 3.49
#